data_AF-A0A931XNQ6-F1
#
_entry.id   AF-A0A931XNQ6-F1
#
_cell.length_a   1.000
_cell.length_b   1.000
_cell.length_c   1.000
_cell.angle_alpha   90.00
_cell.angle_beta   90.00
_cell.angle_gamma   90.00
#
_symmetry.space_group_name_H-M   'P 1'
#
loop_
_entity.id
_entity.type
_entity.pdbx_description
1 polymer ?
#
loop_
_entity_poly.entity_id
_entity_poly.type
_entity_poly.pdbx_seq_one_letter_code
_entity_poly.pdbx_strand_id
1 'polypeptide(L)'
;MYYQVNPESIIFLRTDFVCGFSTIAYDWTSDDIFFIKPSEYRILKFISDNQPVKIDSLMDLLDDDGEKQTLMTMLETFTQKKILSSYE
;
A
#
# COMPACT_ATOMS: atom_id res chain seq x y z
N MET A 1 -8.15 12.37 5.99
CA MET A 1 -8.07 10.98 5.53
C MET A 1 -6.76 10.36 5.96
N TYR A 2 -6.88 9.31 6.76
CA TYR A 2 -5.80 8.45 7.24
C TYR A 2 -5.92 7.08 6.60
N TYR A 3 -4.78 6.40 6.46
CA TYR A 3 -4.67 5.05 5.92
C TYR A 3 -4.00 4.12 6.92
N GLN A 4 -4.49 2.88 6.95
CA GLN A 4 -3.94 1.78 7.72
C GLN A 4 -3.93 0.52 6.84
N VAL A 5 -2.91 -0.31 6.96
CA VAL A 5 -2.87 -1.61 6.27
C VAL A 5 -3.76 -2.60 7.02
N ASN A 6 -4.59 -3.33 6.29
CA ASN A 6 -5.30 -4.49 6.82
C ASN A 6 -4.29 -5.66 6.97
N PRO A 7 -3.91 -6.06 8.20
CA PRO A 7 -2.87 -7.06 8.42
C PRO A 7 -3.25 -8.46 7.91
N GLU A 8 -4.54 -8.72 7.69
CA GLU A 8 -5.01 -9.99 7.14
C GLU A 8 -4.91 -10.05 5.60
N SER A 9 -4.68 -8.90 4.96
CA SER A 9 -4.67 -8.78 3.51
C SER A 9 -3.28 -8.85 2.88
N ILE A 10 -2.21 -8.68 3.65
CA ILE A 10 -0.86 -8.58 3.10
C ILE A 10 0.19 -9.08 4.08
N ILE A 11 1.18 -9.82 3.57
CA ILE A 11 2.31 -10.33 4.36
C ILE A 11 3.59 -9.73 3.80
N PHE A 12 4.24 -8.85 4.57
CA PHE A 12 5.55 -8.30 4.23
C PHE A 12 6.65 -9.26 4.66
N LEU A 13 7.45 -9.77 3.72
CA LEU A 13 8.55 -10.68 4.01
C LEU A 13 9.84 -9.88 4.23
N ARG A 14 10.62 -10.26 5.25
CA ARG A 14 11.93 -9.62 5.50
C ARG A 14 12.89 -9.74 4.31
N THR A 15 12.72 -10.77 3.50
CA THR A 15 13.53 -11.05 2.30
C THR A 15 13.16 -10.20 1.10
N ASP A 16 12.04 -9.46 1.13
CA ASP A 16 11.57 -8.65 0.00
C ASP A 16 12.57 -7.55 -0.40
N PHE A 17 13.38 -7.08 0.55
CA PHE A 17 14.47 -6.13 0.28
C PHE A 17 15.69 -6.75 -0.41
N VAL A 18 15.83 -8.08 -0.43
CA VAL A 18 17.07 -8.78 -0.82
C VAL A 18 16.90 -9.64 -2.07
N CYS A 19 15.75 -10.31 -2.25
CA CYS A 19 15.57 -11.34 -3.28
C CYS A 19 14.69 -10.92 -4.47
N GLY A 20 14.34 -9.64 -4.58
CA GLY A 20 13.31 -9.18 -5.52
C GLY A 20 11.93 -9.37 -4.89
N PHE A 21 11.20 -8.26 -4.75
CA PHE A 21 9.90 -8.15 -4.08
C PHE A 21 8.98 -9.34 -4.36
N SER A 22 8.73 -10.15 -3.34
CA SER A 22 7.90 -11.36 -3.40
C SER A 22 6.61 -11.20 -2.60
N THR A 23 6.33 -9.99 -2.12
CA THR A 23 5.15 -9.67 -1.33
C THR A 23 3.88 -9.95 -2.14
N ILE A 24 3.00 -10.74 -1.53
CA ILE A 24 1.66 -10.99 -2.04
C ILE A 24 0.64 -10.30 -1.17
N ALA A 25 -0.45 -9.84 -1.79
CA ALA A 25 -1.63 -9.37 -1.10
C ALA A 25 -2.86 -10.14 -1.59
N TYR A 26 -3.84 -10.24 -0.70
CA TYR A 26 -5.12 -10.86 -0.92
C TYR A 26 -6.17 -9.76 -1.16
N ASP A 27 -6.88 -9.89 -2.27
CA ASP A 27 -8.00 -9.06 -2.67
C ASP A 27 -9.29 -9.64 -2.11
N TRP A 28 -9.79 -9.05 -1.02
CA TRP A 28 -11.02 -9.48 -0.35
C TRP A 28 -12.28 -9.27 -1.20
N THR A 29 -12.19 -8.53 -2.30
CA THR A 29 -13.34 -8.23 -3.17
C THR A 29 -13.47 -9.26 -4.29
N SER A 30 -12.36 -9.74 -4.84
CA SER A 30 -12.35 -10.76 -5.89
C SER A 30 -12.03 -12.18 -5.43
N ASP A 31 -11.61 -12.37 -4.17
CA ASP A 31 -11.13 -13.65 -3.62
C ASP A 31 -9.85 -14.16 -4.33
N ASP A 32 -8.96 -13.24 -4.72
CA ASP A 32 -7.71 -13.55 -5.43
C ASP A 32 -6.46 -13.09 -4.69
N ILE A 33 -5.32 -13.72 -5.01
CA ILE A 33 -3.99 -13.30 -4.57
C ILE A 33 -3.27 -12.62 -5.74
N PHE A 34 -2.60 -11.50 -5.49
CA PHE A 34 -1.78 -10.84 -6.49
C PHE A 34 -0.43 -10.37 -5.93
N PHE A 35 0.52 -10.18 -6.84
CA PHE A 35 1.86 -9.69 -6.54
C PHE A 35 1.86 -8.17 -6.39
N ILE A 36 2.46 -7.70 -5.31
CA ILE A 36 2.68 -6.27 -5.06
C ILE A 36 3.92 -5.81 -5.83
N LYS A 37 3.77 -4.74 -6.60
CA LYS A 37 4.89 -4.15 -7.34
C LYS A 37 5.87 -3.46 -6.39
N PRO A 38 7.15 -3.29 -6.76
CA PRO A 38 8.14 -2.60 -5.93
C PRO A 38 7.72 -1.19 -5.48
N SER A 39 7.06 -0.42 -6.33
CA SER A 39 6.56 0.92 -6.00
C SER A 39 5.42 0.88 -4.97
N GLU A 40 4.47 -0.04 -5.17
CA GLU A 40 3.35 -0.29 -4.25
C GLU A 40 3.83 -0.77 -2.88
N TYR A 41 4.83 -1.67 -2.86
CA TYR A 41 5.43 -2.19 -1.63
C TYR A 41 5.97 -1.08 -0.74
N ARG A 42 6.71 -0.12 -1.31
CA ARG A 42 7.30 0.97 -0.52
C ARG A 42 6.24 1.77 0.21
N ILE A 43 5.15 2.10 -0.46
CA ILE A 43 4.03 2.85 0.11
C ILE A 43 3.30 2.00 1.17
N LEU A 44 2.93 0.76 0.83
CA LEU A 44 2.23 -0.14 1.75
C LEU A 44 3.06 -0.44 3.01
N LYS A 45 4.37 -0.64 2.85
CA LYS A 45 5.29 -0.87 3.97
C LYS A 45 5.43 0.38 4.84
N PHE A 46 5.55 1.56 4.21
CA PHE A 46 5.58 2.83 4.95
C PHE A 46 4.31 3.04 5.78
N ILE A 47 3.13 2.78 5.19
CA ILE A 47 1.86 2.83 5.92
C ILE A 47 1.87 1.79 7.04
N SER A 48 2.22 0.54 6.76
CA SER A 48 2.25 -0.54 7.78
C SER A 48 3.14 -0.22 8.98
N ASP A 49 4.28 0.45 8.76
CA ASP A 49 5.25 0.74 9.80
C ASP A 49 4.88 1.96 10.65
N ASN A 50 4.12 2.90 10.08
CA ASN A 50 3.79 4.18 10.70
C ASN A 50 2.29 4.35 10.96
N GLN A 51 1.50 3.31 10.74
CA GLN A 51 0.05 3.40 10.78
C GLN A 51 -0.47 3.89 12.14
N PRO A 52 -1.46 4.81 12.12
CA PRO A 52 -2.10 5.35 10.93
C PRO A 52 -1.37 6.53 10.29
N VAL A 53 -1.38 6.59 8.96
CA VAL A 53 -0.67 7.60 8.18
C VAL A 53 -1.63 8.53 7.47
N LYS A 54 -1.41 9.84 7.57
CA LYS A 54 -2.21 10.86 6.85
C LYS A 54 -1.80 10.93 5.38
N ILE A 55 -2.75 11.19 4.50
CA ILE A 55 -2.49 11.33 3.06
C ILE A 55 -1.41 12.37 2.74
N ASP A 56 -1.40 13.50 3.45
CA ASP A 56 -0.40 14.57 3.25
C ASP A 56 1.03 14.04 3.47
N SER A 57 1.24 13.18 4.49
CA SER A 57 2.54 12.57 4.77
C SER A 57 2.99 11.57 3.69
N LEU A 58 2.05 10.98 2.95
CA LEU A 58 2.37 10.12 1.80
C LEU A 58 2.72 10.96 0.57
N MET A 59 2.06 12.12 0.40
CA MET A 59 2.36 13.06 -0.68
C MET A 59 3.74 13.69 -0.52
N ASP A 60 4.16 13.96 0.71
CA ASP A 60 5.49 14.49 1.03
C ASP A 60 6.64 13.51 0.67
N LEU A 61 6.34 12.24 0.41
CA LEU A 61 7.33 11.26 -0.07
C LEU A 61 7.60 11.36 -1.58
N LEU A 62 6.83 12.18 -2.31
CA LEU A 62 6.82 12.24 -3.77
C LEU A 62 7.15 13.65 -4.25
N ASP A 63 8.12 13.76 -5.15
CA ASP A 63 8.63 15.05 -5.63
C ASP A 63 7.87 15.57 -6.88
N ASP A 64 7.14 14.71 -7.60
CA ASP A 64 6.47 15.03 -8.86
C ASP A 64 4.94 14.87 -8.80
N ASP A 65 4.21 15.76 -9.48
CA ASP A 65 2.74 15.74 -9.49
C ASP A 65 2.13 14.52 -10.21
N GLY A 66 2.84 13.93 -11.17
CA GLY A 66 2.44 12.67 -11.81
C GLY A 66 2.53 11.47 -10.86
N GLU A 67 3.50 11.47 -9.96
CA GLU A 67 3.63 10.45 -8.91
C GLU A 67 2.49 10.55 -7.89
N LYS A 68 2.07 11.77 -7.53
CA LYS A 68 0.94 12.02 -6.63
C LYS A 68 -0.37 11.47 -7.20
N GLN A 69 -0.64 11.67 -8.49
CA GLN A 69 -1.83 11.09 -9.13
C GLN A 69 -1.79 9.56 -9.15
N THR A 70 -0.61 8.99 -9.36
CA THR A 70 -0.38 7.54 -9.32
C THR A 70 -0.62 7.00 -7.91
N LEU A 71 -0.15 7.71 -6.88
CA LEU A 71 -0.39 7.38 -5.47
C LEU A 71 -1.88 7.38 -5.13
N MET A 72 -2.63 8.40 -5.55
CA MET A 72 -4.09 8.45 -5.31
C MET A 72 -4.81 7.24 -5.89
N THR A 73 -4.51 6.93 -7.16
CA THR A 73 -5.10 5.76 -7.86
C THR A 73 -4.75 4.45 -7.13
N MET A 74 -3.51 4.35 -6.64
CA MET A 74 -3.03 3.20 -5.87
C MET A 74 -3.76 3.07 -4.53
N LEU A 75 -3.89 4.15 -3.77
CA LEU A 75 -4.58 4.16 -2.47
C LEU A 75 -6.06 3.80 -2.62
N GLU A 76 -6.73 4.33 -3.64
CA GLU A 76 -8.11 3.98 -3.98
C GLU A 76 -8.23 2.49 -4.32
N THR A 77 -7.36 1.99 -5.20
CA THR A 77 -7.34 0.58 -5.60
C THR A 77 -7.17 -0.32 -4.38
N PHE A 78 -6.19 -0.05 -3.50
CA PHE A 78 -5.98 -0.87 -2.31
C PHE A 78 -7.09 -0.75 -1.27
N THR A 79 -7.77 0.40 -1.20
CA THR A 79 -8.95 0.55 -0.35
C THR A 79 -10.12 -0.29 -0.89
N GLN A 80 -10.37 -0.28 -2.20
CA GLN A 80 -11.39 -1.11 -2.84
C GLN A 80 -11.16 -2.61 -2.64
N LYS A 81 -9.89 -3.03 -2.62
CA LYS A 81 -9.47 -4.42 -2.35
C LYS A 81 -9.44 -4.79 -0.86
N LYS A 82 -9.78 -3.85 0.02
CA LYS A 82 -9.68 -3.95 1.49
C LYS A 82 -8.27 -4.32 1.99
N ILE A 83 -7.25 -3.92 1.22
CA ILE A 83 -5.85 -3.98 1.65
C ILE A 83 -5.51 -2.79 2.53
N LEU A 84 -6.09 -1.64 2.21
CA LEU A 84 -6.08 -0.47 3.07
C LEU A 84 -7.46 -0.25 3.67
N SER A 85 -7.46 0.21 4.91
CA SER A 85 -8.61 0.87 5.54
C SER A 85 -8.36 2.37 5.53
N SER A 86 -9.40 3.15 5.23
CA SER A 86 -9.33 4.60 5.23
C SER A 86 -10.44 5.20 6.11
N TYR A 87 -10.12 6.31 6.77
CA TYR A 87 -11.04 7.03 7.66
C TYR A 87 -10.68 8.52 7.72
N GLU A 88 -11.63 9.36 8.12
CA GLU A 88 -11.49 10.82 8.08
C GLU A 88 -10.40 11.36 9.02
#